data_AF-A0A1H8I8Q1-F1
#
_entry.id   AF-A0A1H8I8Q1-F1
#
_cell.length_a   1.000
_cell.length_b   1.000
_cell.length_c   1.000
_cell.angle_alpha   90.00
_cell.angle_beta   90.00
_cell.angle_gamma   90.00
#
_symmetry.space_group_name_H-M   'P 1'
#
loop_
_entity.id
_entity.type
_entity.pdbx_description
1 polymer ?
#
loop_
_entity_poly.entity_id
_entity_poly.type
_entity_poly.pdbx_seq_one_letter_code
_entity_poly.pdbx_strand_id
1 'polypeptide(L)'
;MLPVSEELKEKLKKVNTSLKAAYPASAFNEQRIREKLEQVGTFYQIEKWEEGKLKEWLKGQTLVGVDGSVNSIRGTQMRTLSVFQALAKGTQGEEKWAAEVYTPLLEGDGEPEEGQEAREARKRGAILSHLEMEVAEQAIAEWAPGVVMLDGSLLHFHIENPNKWKGVAQTAERNESLLIGVSEEIGTRGLARELFPEYPVWSDRDLLYGVLRVGEAFEWQGWSPSGSGMWKMVFRPSNHPQPIGVDGLASQYEVRLDLLRLVYSLTPEQGRGIPFWLDIVDNQVRVTDGLVQMMVDQYIDPELRHRLLIPKRSERVI
;
A
#
# COMPACT_ATOMS: atom_id res chain seq x y z
N MET A 1 -10.74 1.42 34.74
CA MET A 1 -11.31 1.99 33.50
C MET A 1 -10.81 3.42 33.40
N LEU A 2 -10.34 3.85 32.23
CA LEU A 2 -10.01 5.26 32.00
C LEU A 2 -11.28 6.11 32.25
N PRO A 3 -11.19 7.25 32.96
CA PRO A 3 -12.34 8.13 33.11
C PRO A 3 -12.70 8.73 31.75
N VAL A 4 -13.89 8.41 31.24
CA VAL A 4 -14.42 8.88 29.95
C VAL A 4 -15.64 9.75 30.22
N SER A 5 -15.70 10.94 29.61
CA SER A 5 -16.83 11.85 29.78
C SER A 5 -18.13 11.26 29.23
N GLU A 6 -19.25 11.52 29.93
CA GLU A 6 -20.58 11.09 29.45
C GLU A 6 -20.94 11.72 28.11
N GLU A 7 -20.55 12.98 27.88
CA GLU A 7 -20.75 13.66 26.59
C GLU A 7 -20.09 12.89 25.43
N LEU A 8 -18.87 12.37 25.62
CA LEU A 8 -18.19 11.59 24.58
C LEU A 8 -18.94 10.28 24.31
N LYS A 9 -19.43 9.60 25.36
CA LYS A 9 -20.24 8.37 25.20
C LYS A 9 -21.53 8.64 24.41
N GLU A 10 -22.21 9.75 24.70
CA GLU A 10 -23.42 10.15 23.96
C GLU A 10 -23.13 10.48 22.49
N LYS A 11 -22.04 11.20 22.21
CA LYS A 11 -21.61 11.49 20.84
C LYS A 11 -21.30 10.21 20.07
N LEU A 12 -20.60 9.25 20.67
CA LEU A 12 -20.32 7.95 20.04
C LEU A 12 -21.59 7.15 19.76
N LYS A 13 -22.57 7.14 20.68
CA LYS A 13 -23.88 6.51 20.44
C LYS A 13 -24.62 7.15 19.27
N LYS A 14 -24.62 8.49 19.16
CA LYS A 14 -25.23 9.21 18.04
C LYS A 14 -24.55 8.83 16.72
N VAL A 15 -23.21 8.79 16.68
CA VAL A 15 -22.45 8.35 15.50
C VAL A 15 -22.82 6.94 15.10
N ASN A 16 -22.89 5.99 16.04
CA ASN A 16 -23.29 4.62 15.75
C ASN A 16 -24.70 4.52 15.14
N THR A 17 -25.65 5.32 15.63
CA THR A 17 -27.00 5.38 15.02
C THR A 17 -26.94 5.92 13.59
N SER A 18 -26.18 6.99 13.34
CA SER A 18 -25.99 7.52 11.98
C SER A 18 -25.31 6.51 11.04
N LEU A 19 -24.32 5.76 11.54
CA LEU A 19 -23.66 4.70 10.77
C LEU A 19 -24.62 3.57 10.43
N LYS A 20 -25.46 3.11 11.36
CA LYS A 20 -26.49 2.08 11.07
C LYS A 20 -27.50 2.51 10.01
N ALA A 21 -27.82 3.80 9.94
CA ALA A 21 -28.68 4.34 8.91
C ALA A 21 -27.99 4.38 7.53
N ALA A 22 -26.69 4.69 7.50
CA ALA A 22 -25.89 4.75 6.28
C ALA A 22 -25.42 3.36 5.78
N TYR A 23 -25.33 2.39 6.68
CA TYR A 23 -24.89 1.01 6.43
C TYR A 23 -25.97 0.02 6.94
N PRO A 24 -27.16 -0.02 6.31
CA PRO A 24 -28.23 -0.89 6.75
C PRO A 24 -27.86 -2.36 6.52
N ALA A 25 -27.94 -3.18 7.56
CA ALA A 25 -27.58 -4.60 7.49
C ALA A 25 -28.38 -5.37 6.43
N SER A 26 -29.61 -4.94 6.13
CA SER A 26 -30.44 -5.53 5.06
C SER A 26 -29.89 -5.31 3.65
N ALA A 27 -29.03 -4.32 3.46
CA ALA A 27 -28.40 -4.05 2.16
C ALA A 27 -27.13 -4.89 1.94
N PHE A 28 -26.46 -5.34 3.02
CA PHE A 28 -25.31 -6.24 2.97
C PHE A 28 -25.74 -7.71 2.90
N ASN A 29 -26.50 -8.05 1.86
CA ASN A 29 -26.83 -9.43 1.55
C ASN A 29 -25.81 -9.98 0.54
N GLU A 30 -24.96 -10.91 0.98
CA GLU A 30 -23.88 -11.50 0.17
C GLU A 30 -24.38 -11.97 -1.20
N GLN A 31 -25.44 -12.77 -1.24
CA GLN A 31 -25.99 -13.32 -2.47
C GLN A 31 -26.41 -12.22 -3.45
N ARG A 32 -27.18 -11.24 -2.97
CA ARG A 32 -27.63 -10.10 -3.79
C ARG A 32 -26.46 -9.28 -4.32
N ILE A 33 -25.42 -9.09 -3.52
CA ILE A 33 -24.21 -8.38 -3.94
C ILE A 33 -23.50 -9.18 -5.04
N ARG A 34 -23.30 -10.49 -4.84
CA ARG A 34 -22.68 -11.37 -5.84
C ARG A 34 -23.44 -11.38 -7.17
N GLU A 35 -24.76 -11.51 -7.14
CA GLU A 35 -25.61 -11.46 -8.34
C GLU A 35 -25.44 -10.16 -9.14
N LYS A 36 -25.24 -9.02 -8.45
CA LYS A 36 -24.93 -7.74 -9.10
C LYS A 36 -23.50 -7.67 -9.62
N LEU A 37 -22.53 -8.21 -8.88
CA LEU A 37 -21.13 -8.25 -9.32
C LEU A 37 -20.96 -9.07 -10.60
N GLU A 38 -21.66 -10.20 -10.73
CA GLU A 38 -21.65 -11.05 -11.93
C GLU A 38 -22.19 -10.35 -13.19
N GLN A 39 -22.94 -9.26 -13.03
CA GLN A 39 -23.46 -8.47 -14.16
C GLN A 39 -22.42 -7.53 -14.76
N VAL A 40 -21.40 -7.14 -13.99
CA VAL A 40 -20.42 -6.12 -14.38
C VAL A 40 -18.98 -6.66 -14.46
N GLY A 41 -18.68 -7.76 -13.79
CA GLY A 41 -17.34 -8.32 -13.69
C GLY A 41 -17.32 -9.84 -13.69
N THR A 42 -16.15 -10.40 -13.41
CA THR A 42 -15.91 -11.85 -13.46
C THR A 42 -15.24 -12.33 -12.19
N PHE A 43 -15.74 -13.45 -11.65
CA PHE A 43 -15.11 -14.16 -10.55
C PHE A 43 -14.16 -15.24 -11.08
N TYR A 44 -13.02 -15.39 -10.41
CA TYR A 44 -12.03 -16.41 -10.71
C TYR A 44 -11.72 -17.20 -9.44
N GLN A 45 -11.76 -18.52 -9.53
CA GLN A 45 -11.24 -19.37 -8.47
C GLN A 45 -9.75 -19.58 -8.69
N ILE A 46 -8.96 -19.22 -7.68
CA ILE A 46 -7.51 -19.35 -7.64
C ILE A 46 -7.16 -20.45 -6.64
N GLU A 47 -6.21 -21.29 -7.01
CA GLU A 47 -5.67 -22.34 -6.16
C GLU A 47 -4.20 -22.01 -5.85
N LYS A 48 -3.72 -22.46 -4.69
CA LYS A 48 -2.29 -22.33 -4.37
C LYS A 48 -1.48 -23.23 -5.29
N TRP A 49 -0.23 -22.84 -5.53
CA TRP A 49 0.72 -23.72 -6.17
C TRP A 49 0.96 -24.95 -5.30
N GLU A 50 1.00 -26.11 -5.94
CA GLU A 50 1.55 -27.32 -5.32
C GLU A 50 3.02 -27.12 -4.97
N GLU A 51 3.52 -27.93 -4.05
CA GLU A 51 4.92 -27.88 -3.62
C GLU A 51 5.87 -28.03 -4.83
N GLY A 52 6.88 -27.18 -4.91
CA GLY A 52 7.86 -27.16 -6.00
C GLY A 52 7.42 -26.43 -7.28
N LYS A 53 6.11 -26.31 -7.57
CA LYS A 53 5.61 -25.65 -8.79
C LYS A 53 5.99 -24.18 -8.89
N LEU A 54 5.97 -23.47 -7.76
CA LEU A 54 6.41 -22.08 -7.71
C LEU A 54 7.87 -21.92 -8.16
N LYS A 55 8.75 -22.83 -7.73
CA LYS A 55 10.17 -22.81 -8.10
C LYS A 55 10.39 -23.12 -9.58
N GLU A 56 9.61 -24.07 -10.12
CA GLU A 56 9.60 -24.38 -11.56
C GLU A 56 9.15 -23.18 -12.39
N TRP A 57 8.06 -22.52 -11.96
CA TRP A 57 7.50 -21.37 -12.65
C TRP A 57 8.45 -20.16 -12.65
N LEU A 58 9.13 -19.89 -11.53
CA LEU A 58 10.18 -18.86 -11.45
C LEU A 58 11.46 -19.23 -12.22
N LYS A 59 11.62 -20.49 -12.68
CA LYS A 59 12.79 -20.96 -13.44
C LYS A 59 14.14 -20.66 -12.76
N GLY A 60 14.17 -20.63 -11.43
CA GLY A 60 15.35 -20.28 -10.65
C GLY A 60 15.68 -18.78 -10.59
N GLN A 61 14.87 -17.90 -11.20
CA GLN A 61 14.98 -16.46 -11.02
C GLN A 61 14.55 -16.05 -9.61
N THR A 62 15.09 -14.94 -9.12
CA THR A 62 14.75 -14.40 -7.79
C THR A 62 13.36 -13.77 -7.82
N LEU A 63 12.61 -13.91 -6.72
CA LEU A 63 11.44 -13.10 -6.40
C LEU A 63 11.91 -11.89 -5.61
N VAL A 64 11.52 -10.69 -6.04
CA VAL A 64 11.86 -9.44 -5.34
C VAL A 64 10.63 -8.89 -4.65
N GLY A 65 10.78 -8.47 -3.40
CA GLY A 65 9.81 -7.64 -2.69
C GLY A 65 10.36 -6.23 -2.54
N VAL A 66 9.51 -5.23 -2.70
CA VAL A 66 9.86 -3.81 -2.59
C VAL A 66 8.90 -3.12 -1.64
N ASP A 67 9.46 -2.38 -0.69
CA ASP A 67 8.69 -1.51 0.21
C ASP A 67 9.55 -0.30 0.64
N GLY A 68 8.88 0.72 1.16
CA GLY A 68 9.46 1.95 1.66
C GLY A 68 8.97 2.28 3.06
N SER A 69 9.83 2.93 3.84
CA SER A 69 9.45 3.45 5.15
C SER A 69 9.91 4.88 5.34
N VAL A 70 9.02 5.67 5.95
CA VAL A 70 9.31 7.04 6.39
C VAL A 70 8.96 7.17 7.86
N ASN A 71 9.82 7.85 8.61
CA ASN A 71 9.49 8.31 9.94
C ASN A 71 10.13 9.69 10.20
N SER A 72 9.60 10.41 11.18
CA SER A 72 10.01 11.78 11.47
C SER A 72 10.22 11.98 12.97
N ILE A 73 11.11 12.90 13.34
CA ILE A 73 11.18 13.36 14.73
C ILE A 73 9.84 13.99 15.12
N ARG A 74 9.39 13.70 16.35
CA ARG A 74 8.18 14.28 16.93
C ARG A 74 8.40 15.78 17.22
N GLY A 75 8.11 16.61 16.23
CA GLY A 75 8.21 18.08 16.27
C GLY A 75 6.90 18.79 15.91
N THR A 76 6.90 20.13 15.96
CA THR A 76 5.87 20.90 15.23
C THR A 76 6.13 20.75 13.74
N GLN A 77 5.10 20.80 12.88
CA GLN A 77 5.21 20.46 11.45
C GLN A 77 6.35 21.18 10.69
N MET A 78 6.57 22.48 10.95
CA MET A 78 7.65 23.27 10.36
C MET A 78 9.06 22.96 10.90
N ARG A 79 9.15 22.08 11.89
CA ARG A 79 10.37 21.73 12.64
C ARG A 79 10.50 20.21 12.71
N THR A 80 10.27 19.57 11.58
CA THR A 80 10.39 18.11 11.43
C THR A 80 11.61 17.78 10.60
N LEU A 81 12.23 16.65 10.91
CA LEU A 81 13.20 15.97 10.07
C LEU A 81 12.61 14.60 9.77
N SER A 82 12.40 14.31 8.49
CA SER A 82 11.86 13.05 8.01
C SER A 82 12.98 12.24 7.37
N VAL A 83 13.10 10.98 7.77
CA VAL A 83 14.06 10.02 7.23
C VAL A 83 13.28 9.00 6.42
N PHE A 84 13.73 8.76 5.20
CA PHE A 84 13.14 7.83 4.26
C PHE A 84 14.16 6.75 3.91
N GLN A 85 13.71 5.53 3.77
CA GLN A 85 14.46 4.48 3.09
C GLN A 85 13.51 3.57 2.32
N ALA A 86 14.01 3.01 1.22
CA ALA A 86 13.33 1.97 0.45
C ALA A 86 14.28 0.78 0.26
N LEU A 87 13.69 -0.41 0.19
CA LEU A 87 14.40 -1.67 0.05
C LEU A 87 13.78 -2.48 -1.08
N ALA A 88 14.60 -2.90 -2.04
CA ALA A 88 14.29 -4.07 -2.86
C ALA A 88 15.08 -5.27 -2.35
N LYS A 89 14.38 -6.35 -2.01
CA LYS A 89 14.99 -7.57 -1.46
C LYS A 89 14.64 -8.79 -2.31
N GLY A 90 15.67 -9.49 -2.76
CA GLY A 90 15.55 -10.76 -3.49
C GLY A 90 15.56 -11.98 -2.56
N THR A 91 14.84 -13.02 -2.96
CA THR A 91 14.79 -14.31 -2.23
C THR A 91 16.12 -15.08 -2.17
N GLN A 92 17.15 -14.66 -2.91
CA GLN A 92 18.47 -15.29 -2.89
C GLN A 92 19.48 -14.49 -2.04
N GLY A 93 19.01 -13.48 -1.30
CA GLY A 93 19.81 -12.66 -0.39
C GLY A 93 20.26 -11.33 -0.99
N GLU A 94 19.77 -10.97 -2.18
CA GLU A 94 20.09 -9.71 -2.83
C GLU A 94 19.37 -8.54 -2.15
N GLU A 95 20.02 -7.38 -2.03
CA GLU A 95 19.44 -6.17 -1.45
C GLU A 95 19.87 -4.92 -2.23
N LYS A 96 18.92 -3.99 -2.42
CA LYS A 96 19.16 -2.62 -2.88
C LYS A 96 18.47 -1.66 -1.95
N TRP A 97 19.21 -0.64 -1.53
CA TRP A 97 18.76 0.37 -0.60
C TRP A 97 18.85 1.74 -1.27
N ALA A 98 17.83 2.57 -1.06
CA ALA A 98 17.87 3.99 -1.34
C ALA A 98 17.35 4.74 -0.10
N ALA A 99 17.85 5.95 0.14
CA ALA A 99 17.47 6.74 1.30
C ALA A 99 17.48 8.23 0.98
N GLU A 100 16.65 8.98 1.70
CA GLU A 100 16.54 10.44 1.59
C GLU A 100 16.23 11.05 2.95
N VAL A 101 16.57 12.32 3.14
CA VAL A 101 16.20 13.11 4.32
C VAL A 101 15.52 14.40 3.88
N TYR A 102 14.38 14.70 4.49
CA TYR A 102 13.62 15.91 4.19
C TYR A 102 13.33 16.72 5.46
N THR A 103 13.50 18.04 5.37
CA THR A 103 13.04 18.96 6.41
C THR A 103 12.42 20.22 5.78
N PRO A 104 11.22 20.64 6.24
CA PRO A 104 10.64 21.91 5.83
C PRO A 104 11.47 23.13 6.24
N LEU A 105 12.41 22.97 7.20
CA LEU A 105 13.27 24.06 7.70
C LEU A 105 14.20 24.67 6.64
N LEU A 106 14.46 23.93 5.57
CA LEU A 106 15.32 24.37 4.47
C LEU A 106 14.51 24.93 3.29
N GLU A 107 13.18 24.88 3.38
CA GLU A 107 12.29 25.41 2.35
C GLU A 107 11.90 26.83 2.77
N GLY A 108 12.25 27.82 1.94
CA GLY A 108 12.19 29.24 2.29
C GLY A 108 10.83 29.72 2.82
N ASP A 109 10.89 30.84 3.55
CA ASP A 109 9.83 31.45 4.35
C ASP A 109 8.51 31.67 3.59
N GLY A 110 7.64 30.68 3.58
CA GLY A 110 6.20 30.84 3.33
C GLY A 110 5.46 30.81 4.66
N GLU A 111 4.55 31.76 4.90
CA GLU A 111 3.61 31.62 6.00
C GLU A 111 2.84 30.29 5.87
N PRO A 112 2.50 29.64 6.99
CA PRO A 112 1.73 28.43 6.95
C PRO A 112 0.32 28.69 6.38
N GLU A 113 0.19 28.45 5.09
CA GLU A 113 -1.06 28.55 4.35
C GLU A 113 -2.00 27.37 4.68
N GLU A 114 -3.30 27.62 4.57
CA GLU A 114 -4.33 26.59 4.68
C GLU A 114 -4.05 25.42 3.71
N GLY A 115 -4.07 24.19 4.20
CA GLY A 115 -3.73 23.00 3.41
C GLY A 115 -2.24 22.63 3.35
N GLN A 116 -1.36 23.32 4.08
CA GLN A 116 0.06 22.95 4.15
C GLN A 116 0.28 21.51 4.63
N GLU A 117 -0.49 21.02 5.61
CA GLU A 117 -0.39 19.64 6.08
C GLU A 117 -0.57 18.61 4.96
N ALA A 118 -1.56 18.85 4.09
CA ALA A 118 -1.84 17.99 2.95
C ALA A 118 -0.71 18.08 1.91
N ARG A 119 -0.12 19.27 1.70
CA ARG A 119 1.05 19.45 0.83
C ARG A 119 2.27 18.71 1.35
N GLU A 120 2.56 18.82 2.64
CA GLU A 120 3.67 18.10 3.30
C GLU A 120 3.47 16.58 3.24
N ALA A 121 2.27 16.09 3.53
CA ALA A 121 1.96 14.67 3.39
C ALA A 121 2.16 14.18 1.95
N ARG A 122 1.68 14.95 0.96
CA ARG A 122 1.87 14.63 -0.45
C ARG A 122 3.34 14.59 -0.85
N LYS A 123 4.13 15.58 -0.41
CA LYS A 123 5.56 15.66 -0.72
C LYS A 123 6.35 14.49 -0.15
N ARG A 124 6.08 14.12 1.10
CA ARG A 124 6.69 12.92 1.72
C ARG A 124 6.29 11.65 0.97
N GLY A 125 5.02 11.53 0.58
CA GLY A 125 4.55 10.43 -0.26
C GLY A 125 5.30 10.36 -1.60
N ALA A 126 5.51 11.51 -2.25
CA ALA A 126 6.26 11.61 -3.51
C ALA A 126 7.71 11.14 -3.37
N ILE A 127 8.39 11.54 -2.29
CA ILE A 127 9.77 11.11 -2.00
C ILE A 127 9.81 9.59 -1.80
N LEU A 128 8.91 9.03 -0.99
CA LEU A 128 8.90 7.60 -0.72
C LEU A 128 8.62 6.79 -1.99
N SER A 129 7.59 7.18 -2.74
CA SER A 129 7.22 6.57 -4.02
C SER A 129 8.38 6.60 -5.03
N HIS A 130 9.15 7.69 -5.04
CA HIS A 130 10.35 7.79 -5.88
C HIS A 130 11.43 6.78 -5.50
N LEU A 131 11.73 6.66 -4.20
CA LEU A 131 12.74 5.72 -3.70
C LEU A 131 12.34 4.27 -3.98
N GLU A 132 11.06 3.91 -3.80
CA GLU A 132 10.52 2.59 -4.10
C GLU A 132 10.67 2.24 -5.59
N MET A 133 10.29 3.17 -6.48
CA MET A 133 10.50 3.00 -7.93
C MET A 133 11.98 2.89 -8.30
N GLU A 134 12.86 3.63 -7.61
CA GLU A 134 14.29 3.59 -7.84
C GLU A 134 14.89 2.22 -7.49
N VAL A 135 14.65 1.71 -6.28
CA VAL A 135 15.18 0.40 -5.88
C VAL A 135 14.57 -0.73 -6.70
N ALA A 136 13.29 -0.62 -7.10
CA ALA A 136 12.65 -1.57 -7.99
C ALA A 136 13.34 -1.59 -9.38
N GLU A 137 13.56 -0.41 -9.98
CA GLU A 137 14.23 -0.31 -11.30
C GLU A 137 15.65 -0.87 -11.25
N GLN A 138 16.42 -0.54 -10.20
CA GLN A 138 17.77 -1.06 -10.00
C GLN A 138 17.78 -2.59 -9.84
N ALA A 139 16.88 -3.14 -9.02
CA ALA A 139 16.75 -4.58 -8.83
C ALA A 139 16.40 -5.30 -10.14
N ILE A 140 15.49 -4.75 -10.94
CA ILE A 140 15.12 -5.32 -12.24
C ILE A 140 16.32 -5.31 -13.20
N ALA A 141 17.01 -4.17 -13.29
CA ALA A 141 18.11 -3.99 -14.22
C ALA A 141 19.33 -4.87 -13.89
N GLU A 142 19.59 -5.10 -12.61
CA GLU A 142 20.79 -5.83 -12.18
C GLU A 142 20.56 -7.34 -11.97
N TRP A 143 19.37 -7.73 -11.52
CA TRP A 143 19.10 -9.12 -11.11
C TRP A 143 18.21 -9.89 -12.08
N ALA A 144 17.54 -9.19 -13.01
CA ALA A 144 16.56 -9.79 -13.94
C ALA A 144 15.60 -10.77 -13.24
N PRO A 145 14.90 -10.33 -12.17
CA PRO A 145 14.04 -11.17 -11.36
C PRO A 145 12.87 -11.72 -12.19
N GLY A 146 12.33 -12.87 -11.78
CA GLY A 146 11.14 -13.42 -12.43
C GLY A 146 9.90 -12.59 -12.12
N VAL A 147 9.81 -12.10 -10.87
CA VAL A 147 8.71 -11.26 -10.40
C VAL A 147 9.23 -10.22 -9.42
N VAL A 148 8.68 -9.01 -9.49
CA VAL A 148 8.82 -7.95 -8.49
C VAL A 148 7.44 -7.65 -7.90
N MET A 149 7.33 -7.84 -6.58
CA MET A 149 6.16 -7.51 -5.78
C MET A 149 6.39 -6.17 -5.08
N LEU A 150 5.50 -5.21 -5.30
CA LEU A 150 5.53 -3.92 -4.62
C LEU A 150 4.42 -3.89 -3.57
N ASP A 151 4.72 -3.44 -2.35
CA ASP A 151 3.67 -3.13 -1.36
C ASP A 151 2.95 -1.85 -1.78
N GLY A 152 1.64 -1.96 -2.00
CA GLY A 152 0.80 -0.90 -2.55
C GLY A 152 0.39 -1.10 -4.01
N SER A 153 -0.54 -0.24 -4.45
CA SER A 153 -1.10 -0.26 -5.81
C SER A 153 -0.14 0.40 -6.78
N LEU A 154 0.15 -0.25 -7.91
CA LEU A 154 1.01 0.30 -8.96
C LEU A 154 0.47 1.60 -9.56
N LEU A 155 -0.85 1.78 -9.50
CA LEU A 155 -1.51 3.01 -9.93
C LEU A 155 -1.01 4.24 -9.16
N HIS A 156 -0.63 4.09 -7.90
CA HIS A 156 -0.07 5.19 -7.11
C HIS A 156 1.25 5.71 -7.72
N PHE A 157 2.16 4.81 -8.12
CA PHE A 157 3.41 5.17 -8.78
C PHE A 157 3.18 5.92 -10.09
N HIS A 158 2.20 5.46 -10.89
CA HIS A 158 1.82 6.12 -12.13
C HIS A 158 1.28 7.54 -11.90
N ILE A 159 0.42 7.73 -10.88
CA ILE A 159 -0.16 9.05 -10.56
C ILE A 159 0.91 10.01 -10.03
N GLU A 160 1.82 9.51 -9.19
CA GLU A 160 2.82 10.35 -8.54
C GLU A 160 3.95 10.76 -9.48
N ASN A 161 4.52 9.82 -10.26
CA ASN A 161 5.55 10.12 -11.24
C ASN A 161 5.41 9.25 -12.50
N PRO A 162 4.57 9.68 -13.47
CA PRO A 162 4.31 8.91 -14.70
C PRO A 162 5.57 8.57 -15.49
N ASN A 163 6.56 9.48 -15.53
CA ASN A 163 7.78 9.29 -16.30
C ASN A 163 8.70 8.24 -15.67
N LYS A 164 8.91 8.32 -14.35
CA LYS A 164 9.71 7.32 -13.63
C LYS A 164 9.03 5.95 -13.68
N TRP A 165 7.72 5.90 -13.43
CA TRP A 165 6.93 4.68 -13.54
C TRP A 165 7.07 4.02 -14.92
N LYS A 166 6.97 4.81 -16.00
CA LYS A 166 7.18 4.31 -17.36
C LYS A 166 8.56 3.68 -17.54
N GLY A 167 9.60 4.26 -16.94
CA GLY A 167 10.95 3.69 -16.91
C GLY A 167 10.99 2.31 -16.23
N VAL A 168 10.37 2.18 -15.05
CA VAL A 168 10.26 0.90 -14.32
C VAL A 168 9.53 -0.14 -15.19
N ALA A 169 8.36 0.20 -15.72
CA ALA A 169 7.56 -0.70 -16.55
C ALA A 169 8.32 -1.17 -17.80
N GLN A 170 8.96 -0.25 -18.53
CA GLN A 170 9.76 -0.58 -19.71
C GLN A 170 10.99 -1.43 -19.37
N THR A 171 11.62 -1.18 -18.23
CA THR A 171 12.75 -1.97 -17.76
C THR A 171 12.31 -3.38 -17.34
N ALA A 172 11.13 -3.53 -16.73
CA ALA A 172 10.53 -4.82 -16.43
C ALA A 172 10.21 -5.62 -17.70
N GLU A 173 9.52 -5.00 -18.67
CA GLU A 173 9.18 -5.62 -19.95
C GLU A 173 10.43 -6.08 -20.72
N ARG A 174 11.48 -5.24 -20.78
CA ARG A 174 12.74 -5.55 -21.46
C ARG A 174 13.48 -6.73 -20.83
N ASN A 175 13.39 -6.90 -19.51
CA ASN A 175 14.05 -7.98 -18.76
C ASN A 175 13.14 -9.19 -18.52
N GLU A 176 11.93 -9.20 -19.11
CA GLU A 176 10.93 -10.25 -18.90
C GLU A 176 10.56 -10.45 -17.41
N SER A 177 10.67 -9.40 -16.60
CA SER A 177 10.27 -9.39 -15.19
C SER A 177 8.80 -9.02 -15.05
N LEU A 178 8.04 -9.83 -14.32
CA LEU A 178 6.64 -9.54 -14.03
C LEU A 178 6.52 -8.53 -12.88
N LEU A 179 5.60 -7.58 -12.99
CA LEU A 179 5.30 -6.61 -11.93
C LEU A 179 3.92 -6.89 -11.33
N ILE A 180 3.85 -6.84 -10.01
CA ILE A 180 2.59 -6.95 -9.28
C ILE A 180 2.59 -5.99 -8.08
N GLY A 181 1.58 -5.14 -8.00
CA GLY A 181 1.26 -4.37 -6.80
C GLY A 181 0.28 -5.13 -5.93
N VAL A 182 0.52 -5.12 -4.62
CA VAL A 182 -0.33 -5.79 -3.63
C VAL A 182 -0.71 -4.78 -2.57
N SER A 183 -1.99 -4.42 -2.46
CA SER A 183 -2.45 -3.38 -1.53
C SER A 183 -3.48 -3.93 -0.55
N GLU A 184 -3.25 -3.72 0.74
CA GLU A 184 -4.19 -4.13 1.79
C GLU A 184 -5.54 -3.42 1.68
N GLU A 185 -5.55 -2.13 1.29
CA GLU A 185 -6.75 -1.31 1.26
C GLU A 185 -7.28 -1.04 -0.14
N ILE A 186 -8.59 -1.22 -0.32
CA ILE A 186 -9.31 -0.83 -1.55
C ILE A 186 -9.93 0.55 -1.34
N GLY A 187 -9.20 1.61 -1.68
CA GLY A 187 -9.63 3.00 -1.48
C GLY A 187 -10.68 3.53 -2.48
N THR A 188 -11.11 2.73 -3.44
CA THR A 188 -12.00 3.16 -4.52
C THR A 188 -13.49 3.11 -4.13
N ARG A 189 -14.34 3.82 -4.88
CA ARG A 189 -15.80 3.82 -4.71
C ARG A 189 -16.56 3.57 -6.02
N GLY A 190 -15.83 3.20 -7.08
CA GLY A 190 -16.41 3.13 -8.43
C GLY A 190 -17.46 2.06 -8.52
N LEU A 191 -17.15 0.87 -8.02
CA LEU A 191 -18.02 -0.30 -8.07
C LEU A 191 -19.25 -0.10 -7.17
N ALA A 192 -19.05 0.44 -5.96
CA ALA A 192 -20.14 0.76 -5.04
C ALA A 192 -21.12 1.78 -5.64
N ARG A 193 -20.61 2.83 -6.28
CA ARG A 193 -21.45 3.85 -6.95
C ARG A 193 -22.22 3.29 -8.15
N GLU A 194 -21.62 2.36 -8.90
CA GLU A 194 -22.27 1.76 -10.06
C GLU A 194 -23.39 0.80 -9.66
N LEU A 195 -23.13 -0.07 -8.68
CA LEU A 195 -24.07 -1.14 -8.32
C LEU A 195 -25.12 -0.71 -7.27
N PHE A 196 -24.78 0.27 -6.44
CA PHE A 196 -25.59 0.73 -5.31
C PHE A 196 -25.56 2.27 -5.16
N PRO A 197 -25.99 3.03 -6.19
CA PRO A 197 -25.98 4.49 -6.17
C PRO A 197 -26.82 5.10 -5.03
N GLU A 198 -27.79 4.35 -4.50
CA GLU A 198 -28.59 4.73 -3.33
C GLU A 198 -27.78 4.83 -2.03
N TYR A 199 -26.57 4.26 -1.98
CA TYR A 199 -25.67 4.30 -0.82
C TYR A 199 -24.37 5.07 -1.14
N PRO A 200 -24.42 6.41 -1.27
CA PRO A 200 -23.31 7.23 -1.78
C PRO A 200 -22.06 7.26 -0.90
N VAL A 201 -22.21 6.85 0.37
CA VAL A 201 -21.09 6.77 1.32
C VAL A 201 -20.31 5.47 1.22
N TRP A 202 -20.87 4.42 0.59
CA TRP A 202 -20.19 3.13 0.47
C TRP A 202 -18.96 3.25 -0.42
N SER A 203 -17.91 2.54 -0.01
CA SER A 203 -16.71 2.28 -0.80
C SER A 203 -16.74 0.87 -1.36
N ASP A 204 -15.85 0.59 -2.31
CA ASP A 204 -15.68 -0.75 -2.87
C ASP A 204 -15.20 -1.72 -1.77
N ARG A 205 -14.40 -1.23 -0.82
CA ARG A 205 -14.01 -1.95 0.40
C ARG A 205 -15.23 -2.42 1.19
N ASP A 206 -16.16 -1.50 1.48
CA ASP A 206 -17.37 -1.80 2.26
C ASP A 206 -18.25 -2.81 1.54
N LEU A 207 -18.43 -2.63 0.22
CA LEU A 207 -19.24 -3.50 -0.61
C LEU A 207 -18.71 -4.93 -0.65
N LEU A 208 -17.39 -5.11 -0.73
CA LEU A 208 -16.73 -6.40 -0.94
C LEU A 208 -16.44 -7.17 0.36
N TYR A 209 -16.63 -6.55 1.53
CA TYR A 209 -16.35 -7.18 2.82
C TYR A 209 -17.19 -8.45 3.03
N GLY A 210 -16.52 -9.60 3.12
CA GLY A 210 -17.17 -10.90 3.31
C GLY A 210 -17.86 -11.47 2.07
N VAL A 211 -17.72 -10.84 0.89
CA VAL A 211 -18.42 -11.26 -0.33
C VAL A 211 -17.65 -12.32 -1.12
N LEU A 212 -16.33 -12.17 -1.19
CA LEU A 212 -15.47 -13.12 -1.91
C LEU A 212 -15.23 -14.36 -1.06
N ARG A 213 -15.18 -15.54 -1.68
CA ARG A 213 -14.72 -16.78 -1.02
C ARG A 213 -13.20 -16.78 -0.90
N VAL A 214 -12.66 -17.56 0.03
CA VAL A 214 -11.20 -17.72 0.14
C VAL A 214 -10.67 -18.37 -1.15
N GLY A 215 -9.60 -17.79 -1.70
CA GLY A 215 -9.06 -18.17 -3.00
C GLY A 215 -9.84 -17.59 -4.20
N GLU A 216 -10.85 -16.74 -3.98
CA GLU A 216 -11.59 -16.12 -5.08
C GLU A 216 -11.05 -14.72 -5.38
N ALA A 217 -10.91 -14.41 -6.68
CA ALA A 217 -10.62 -13.08 -7.19
C ALA A 217 -11.81 -12.53 -7.97
N PHE A 218 -11.96 -11.21 -8.01
CA PHE A 218 -12.95 -10.54 -8.82
C PHE A 218 -12.30 -9.44 -9.67
N GLU A 219 -12.71 -9.35 -10.92
CA GLU A 219 -12.22 -8.39 -11.89
C GLU A 219 -13.38 -7.57 -12.46
N TRP A 220 -13.19 -6.25 -12.48
CA TRP A 220 -14.11 -5.32 -13.10
C TRP A 220 -13.33 -4.28 -13.90
N GLN A 221 -13.70 -4.11 -15.17
CA GLN A 221 -12.97 -3.22 -16.10
C GLN A 221 -12.97 -1.76 -15.64
N GLY A 222 -14.00 -1.31 -14.91
CA GLY A 222 -14.07 0.07 -14.40
C GLY A 222 -12.99 0.44 -13.39
N TRP A 223 -12.28 -0.54 -12.81
CA TRP A 223 -11.12 -0.27 -11.95
C TRP A 223 -9.82 0.02 -12.71
N SER A 224 -9.75 -0.27 -13.99
CA SER A 224 -8.56 -0.09 -14.82
C SER A 224 -8.74 1.18 -15.67
N PRO A 225 -8.30 2.38 -15.21
CA PRO A 225 -8.60 3.61 -15.91
C PRO A 225 -8.00 3.58 -17.31
N SER A 226 -8.76 4.03 -18.31
CA SER A 226 -8.29 4.08 -19.69
C SER A 226 -6.99 4.88 -19.78
N GLY A 227 -5.98 4.31 -20.44
CA GLY A 227 -4.66 4.94 -20.60
C GLY A 227 -3.67 4.70 -19.46
N SER A 228 -4.08 4.06 -18.36
CA SER A 228 -3.15 3.70 -17.26
C SER A 228 -2.17 2.59 -17.65
N GLY A 229 -2.53 1.74 -18.63
CA GLY A 229 -1.71 0.60 -19.04
C GLY A 229 -1.60 -0.49 -17.98
N MET A 230 -2.55 -0.54 -17.03
CA MET A 230 -2.56 -1.50 -15.92
C MET A 230 -3.89 -2.25 -15.87
N TRP A 231 -3.86 -3.48 -15.37
CA TRP A 231 -5.05 -4.23 -14.96
C TRP A 231 -5.19 -4.20 -13.45
N LYS A 232 -6.42 -4.36 -12.94
CA LYS A 232 -6.71 -4.38 -11.51
C LYS A 232 -7.78 -5.41 -11.15
N MET A 233 -7.52 -6.13 -10.07
CA MET A 233 -8.42 -7.13 -9.48
C MET A 233 -8.48 -6.94 -7.97
N VAL A 234 -9.49 -7.52 -7.34
CA VAL A 234 -9.53 -7.73 -5.90
C VAL A 234 -9.43 -9.22 -5.62
N PHE A 235 -8.78 -9.60 -4.52
CA PHE A 235 -8.50 -11.00 -4.22
C PHE A 235 -8.64 -11.29 -2.75
N ARG A 236 -9.19 -12.46 -2.38
CA ARG A 236 -9.25 -12.92 -1.00
C ARG A 236 -8.31 -14.14 -0.77
N PRO A 237 -7.01 -13.92 -0.53
CA PRO A 237 -6.03 -14.99 -0.33
C PRO A 237 -5.98 -15.57 1.09
N SER A 238 -6.73 -15.02 2.05
CA SER A 238 -6.72 -15.48 3.45
C SER A 238 -8.13 -15.57 4.01
N ASN A 239 -8.24 -16.05 5.25
CA ASN A 239 -9.51 -16.12 5.97
C ASN A 239 -10.05 -14.73 6.34
N HIS A 240 -9.24 -13.68 6.22
CA HIS A 240 -9.69 -12.31 6.47
C HIS A 240 -10.85 -11.95 5.50
N PRO A 241 -11.96 -11.38 6.00
CA PRO A 241 -13.15 -11.09 5.18
C PRO A 241 -12.96 -9.93 4.19
N GLN A 242 -12.02 -9.03 4.47
CA GLN A 242 -11.65 -7.96 3.53
C GLN A 242 -10.70 -8.53 2.45
N PRO A 243 -11.05 -8.47 1.16
CA PRO A 243 -10.11 -8.75 0.09
C PRO A 243 -9.06 -7.63 -0.04
N ILE A 244 -7.92 -7.99 -0.61
CA ILE A 244 -6.84 -7.08 -1.00
C ILE A 244 -7.02 -6.61 -2.44
N GLY A 245 -6.38 -5.49 -2.80
CA GLY A 245 -6.22 -5.07 -4.19
C GLY A 245 -4.95 -5.67 -4.80
N VAL A 246 -5.04 -6.08 -6.06
CA VAL A 246 -3.90 -6.55 -6.85
C VAL A 246 -3.94 -5.88 -8.22
N ASP A 247 -2.81 -5.35 -8.68
CA ASP A 247 -2.70 -4.76 -10.02
C ASP A 247 -1.34 -5.09 -10.66
N GLY A 248 -1.29 -4.94 -11.98
CA GLY A 248 -0.12 -5.28 -12.79
C GLY A 248 -0.17 -4.61 -14.16
N LEU A 249 0.86 -4.82 -14.97
CA LEU A 249 0.93 -4.22 -16.31
C LEU A 249 -0.04 -4.89 -17.28
N ALA A 250 -0.74 -4.09 -18.10
CA ALA A 250 -1.64 -4.60 -19.13
C ALA A 250 -0.92 -5.47 -20.18
N SER A 251 0.36 -5.21 -20.46
CA SER A 251 1.20 -6.07 -21.30
C SER A 251 1.43 -7.46 -20.71
N GLN A 252 1.23 -7.62 -19.41
CA GLN A 252 1.38 -8.87 -18.64
C GLN A 252 0.03 -9.48 -18.26
N TYR A 253 -1.06 -9.08 -18.93
CA TYR A 253 -2.43 -9.48 -18.57
C TYR A 253 -2.67 -10.99 -18.62
N GLU A 254 -2.07 -11.69 -19.58
CA GLU A 254 -2.26 -13.13 -19.76
C GLU A 254 -1.73 -13.97 -18.58
N VAL A 255 -0.75 -13.45 -17.84
CA VAL A 255 -0.15 -14.14 -16.69
C VAL A 255 -0.73 -13.69 -15.34
N ARG A 256 -1.73 -12.79 -15.33
CA ARG A 256 -2.30 -12.22 -14.09
C ARG A 256 -2.84 -13.27 -13.11
N LEU A 257 -3.40 -14.37 -13.63
CA LEU A 257 -3.91 -15.44 -12.77
C LEU A 257 -2.78 -16.21 -12.09
N ASP A 258 -1.63 -16.40 -12.76
CA ASP A 258 -0.46 -17.01 -12.14
C ASP A 258 0.19 -16.09 -11.09
N LEU A 259 0.15 -14.77 -11.32
CA LEU A 259 0.52 -13.77 -10.32
C LEU A 259 -0.39 -13.81 -9.08
N LEU A 260 -1.70 -14.00 -9.25
CA LEU A 260 -2.62 -14.24 -8.14
C LEU A 260 -2.32 -15.56 -7.40
N ARG A 261 -1.97 -16.63 -8.12
CA ARG A 261 -1.53 -17.90 -7.52
C ARG A 261 -0.25 -17.72 -6.71
N LEU A 262 0.70 -16.93 -7.19
CA LEU A 262 1.90 -16.55 -6.45
C LEU A 262 1.54 -15.85 -5.13
N VAL A 263 0.73 -14.79 -5.20
CA VAL A 263 0.23 -14.07 -4.02
C VAL A 263 -0.41 -15.06 -3.04
N TYR A 264 -1.34 -15.90 -3.52
CA TYR A 264 -2.05 -16.83 -2.66
C TYR A 264 -1.13 -17.85 -1.97
N SER A 265 -0.14 -18.35 -2.70
CA SER A 265 0.81 -19.35 -2.21
C SER A 265 1.71 -18.76 -1.12
N LEU A 266 2.03 -17.47 -1.21
CA LEU A 266 2.87 -16.76 -0.23
C LEU A 266 2.07 -16.13 0.92
N THR A 267 0.75 -16.01 0.81
CA THR A 267 -0.09 -15.44 1.86
C THR A 267 -0.40 -16.46 2.97
N PRO A 268 -0.09 -16.13 4.24
CA PRO A 268 -0.52 -16.91 5.40
C PRO A 268 -2.05 -16.94 5.52
N GLU A 269 -2.61 -18.13 5.78
CA GLU A 269 -4.07 -18.34 5.79
C GLU A 269 -4.80 -17.49 6.85
N GLN A 270 -4.16 -17.28 8.00
CA GLN A 270 -4.69 -16.47 9.11
C GLN A 270 -4.19 -15.01 9.09
N GLY A 271 -3.54 -14.59 8.01
CA GLY A 271 -3.00 -13.24 7.85
C GLY A 271 -4.02 -12.23 7.31
N ARG A 272 -3.59 -10.97 7.24
CA ARG A 272 -4.35 -9.83 6.65
C ARG A 272 -4.57 -9.91 5.14
N GLY A 273 -4.07 -10.97 4.49
CA GLY A 273 -4.14 -11.16 3.05
C GLY A 273 -2.83 -10.84 2.32
N ILE A 274 -1.87 -10.21 3.00
CA ILE A 274 -0.59 -9.85 2.40
C ILE A 274 0.38 -11.05 2.36
N PRO A 275 1.11 -11.24 1.24
CA PRO A 275 2.19 -12.21 1.11
C PRO A 275 3.25 -12.08 2.19
N PHE A 276 3.66 -13.20 2.78
CA PHE A 276 4.68 -13.23 3.84
C PHE A 276 6.01 -12.59 3.41
N TRP A 277 6.35 -12.68 2.11
CA TRP A 277 7.55 -12.04 1.59
C TRP A 277 7.51 -10.52 1.70
N LEU A 278 6.36 -9.87 1.45
CA LEU A 278 6.21 -8.43 1.64
C LEU A 278 6.27 -8.05 3.13
N ASP A 279 5.68 -8.86 4.02
CA ASP A 279 5.80 -8.62 5.47
C ASP A 279 7.28 -8.68 5.96
N ILE A 280 8.12 -9.52 5.35
CA ILE A 280 9.57 -9.54 5.64
C ILE A 280 10.23 -8.23 5.19
N VAL A 281 9.88 -7.74 3.99
CA VAL A 281 10.46 -6.50 3.45
C VAL A 281 10.00 -5.28 4.26
N ASP A 282 8.71 -5.14 4.59
CA ASP A 282 8.18 -4.06 5.47
C ASP A 282 8.93 -4.01 6.80
N ASN A 283 9.07 -5.17 7.45
CA ASN A 283 9.76 -5.24 8.73
C ASN A 283 11.24 -4.82 8.63
N GLN A 284 11.92 -5.21 7.55
CA GLN A 284 13.33 -4.88 7.37
C GLN A 284 13.55 -3.41 6.97
N VAL A 285 12.67 -2.83 6.15
CA VAL A 285 12.80 -1.44 5.69
C VAL A 285 12.30 -0.43 6.74
N ARG A 286 11.62 -0.87 7.79
CA ARG A 286 10.99 0.01 8.77
C ARG A 286 11.96 1.02 9.43
N VAL A 287 11.68 2.30 9.26
CA VAL A 287 12.34 3.39 9.99
C VAL A 287 11.70 3.56 11.37
N THR A 288 12.28 2.94 12.40
CA THR A 288 11.74 3.02 13.77
C THR A 288 12.05 4.36 14.45
N ASP A 289 11.26 4.72 15.47
CA ASP A 289 11.52 5.90 16.32
C ASP A 289 12.94 5.86 16.91
N GLY A 290 13.41 4.68 17.32
CA GLY A 290 14.76 4.47 17.83
C GLY A 290 15.85 4.72 16.79
N LEU A 291 15.63 4.29 15.54
CA LEU A 291 16.56 4.55 14.44
C LEU A 291 16.66 6.05 14.13
N VAL A 292 15.52 6.74 14.02
CA VAL A 292 15.49 8.19 13.80
C VAL A 292 16.23 8.91 14.92
N GLN A 293 15.94 8.59 16.17
CA GLN A 293 16.57 9.22 17.32
C GLN A 293 18.10 9.01 17.31
N MET A 294 18.56 7.78 17.07
CA MET A 294 19.98 7.46 16.97
C MET A 294 20.67 8.24 15.84
N MET A 295 20.08 8.28 14.64
CA MET A 295 20.64 9.01 13.51
C MET A 295 20.75 10.51 13.81
N VAL A 296 19.71 11.09 14.39
CA VAL A 296 19.69 12.51 14.74
C VAL A 296 20.74 12.82 15.81
N ASP A 297 20.85 11.96 16.82
CA ASP A 297 21.79 12.16 17.92
C ASP A 297 23.25 12.03 17.48
N GLN A 298 23.51 11.17 16.48
CA GLN A 298 24.86 10.89 15.98
C GLN A 298 25.31 11.87 14.89
N TYR A 299 24.41 12.31 14.02
CA TYR A 299 24.77 13.02 12.77
C TYR A 299 24.30 14.47 12.69
N ILE A 300 23.40 14.92 13.57
CA ILE A 300 22.97 16.32 13.62
C ILE A 300 23.70 17.04 14.76
N ASP A 301 24.19 18.24 14.47
CA ASP A 301 24.85 19.09 15.47
C ASP A 301 23.98 19.24 16.74
N PRO A 302 24.54 19.00 17.95
CA PRO A 302 23.76 19.03 19.19
C PRO A 302 23.05 20.36 19.44
N GLU A 303 23.66 21.50 19.10
CA GLU A 303 23.05 22.81 19.29
C GLU A 303 21.86 22.99 18.33
N LEU A 304 22.04 22.62 17.05
CA LEU A 304 20.95 22.65 16.06
C LEU A 304 19.81 21.71 16.45
N ARG A 305 20.11 20.50 16.93
CA ARG A 305 19.11 19.53 17.41
C ARG A 305 18.27 20.13 18.54
N HIS A 306 18.91 20.68 19.58
CA HIS A 306 18.22 21.30 20.71
C HIS A 306 17.40 22.53 20.29
N ARG A 307 17.95 23.37 19.40
CA ARG A 307 17.31 24.62 18.99
C ARG A 307 16.13 24.38 18.04
N LEU A 308 16.24 23.40 17.15
CA LEU A 308 15.32 23.26 16.02
C LEU A 308 14.36 22.09 16.15
N LEU A 309 14.76 20.96 16.75
CA LEU A 309 14.04 19.68 16.63
C LEU A 309 13.40 19.21 17.93
N ILE A 310 13.89 19.64 19.10
CA ILE A 310 13.36 19.23 20.41
C ILE A 310 12.23 20.17 20.85
N PRO A 311 10.97 19.70 20.98
CA PRO A 311 9.88 20.55 21.46
C PRO A 311 10.00 20.77 22.98
N LYS A 312 9.75 21.99 23.47
CA LYS A 312 9.66 22.27 24.94
C LYS A 312 8.68 21.37 25.72
N ARG A 313 7.74 20.71 25.03
CA ARG A 313 6.78 19.79 25.67
C ARG A 313 7.36 18.42 26.01
N SER A 314 8.44 17.98 25.37
CA SER A 314 9.08 16.69 25.70
C SER A 314 9.87 16.74 27.01
N GLU A 315 10.05 17.93 27.60
CA GLU A 315 10.67 18.13 28.92
C GLU A 315 9.66 18.08 30.08
N ARG A 316 8.39 17.77 29.81
CA ARG A 316 7.35 17.71 30.86
C ARG A 316 7.46 16.43 31.67
N VAL A 317 7.64 16.58 32.97
CA VAL A 317 7.58 15.52 33.98
C VAL A 317 6.15 15.45 34.54
N ILE A 318 5.17 15.01 33.75
CA ILE A 318 3.79 14.75 34.22
C ILE A 318 3.23 13.55 33.47
#